data_AF-Q9F619-F1
#
_entry.id   AF-Q9F619-F1
#
_cell.length_a   1.000
_cell.length_b   1.000
_cell.length_c   1.000
_cell.angle_alpha   90.00
_cell.angle_beta   90.00
_cell.angle_gamma   90.00
#
_symmetry.space_group_name_H-M   'P 1'
#
loop_
_entity.id
_entity.type
_entity.pdbx_description
1 polymer ?
#
loop_
_entity_poly.entity_id
_entity_poly.type
_entity_poly.pdbx_seq_one_letter_code
_entity_poly.pdbx_strand_id
1 'polypeptide(L)'
;MYQFAYAEIMEEGVAVSKDREKQVLDRSIALLQAAKEKDGYTREAIEAVYFTRRLWIRFIEDLRAPDNQLNEELRANLISIGIWILNETEKIRKRESSNFQGIIDITTIIRDGLK
;
A
#
# COMPACT_ATOMS: atom_id res chain seq x y z
N MET A 1 20.26 33.53 -10.46
CA MET A 1 18.86 33.20 -10.82
C MET A 1 18.77 31.74 -11.30
N TYR A 2 19.17 30.79 -10.45
CA TYR A 2 19.20 29.34 -10.77
C TYR A 2 18.63 28.47 -9.64
N GLN A 3 18.22 29.08 -8.51
CA GLN A 3 17.67 28.36 -7.35
C GLN A 3 16.16 28.12 -7.47
N PHE A 4 15.43 28.96 -8.21
CA PHE A 4 13.98 28.81 -8.39
C PHE A 4 13.62 27.58 -9.25
N ALA A 5 14.40 27.28 -10.29
CA ALA A 5 14.13 26.13 -11.16
C ALA A 5 14.36 24.77 -10.48
N TYR A 6 15.27 24.67 -9.51
CA TYR A 6 15.54 23.40 -8.82
C TYR A 6 14.42 23.06 -7.82
N ALA A 7 13.88 24.08 -7.14
CA ALA A 7 12.76 23.90 -6.22
C ALA A 7 11.49 23.45 -6.95
N GLU A 8 11.16 24.07 -8.09
CA GLU A 8 9.99 23.68 -8.91
C GLU A 8 10.12 22.26 -9.47
N ILE A 9 11.29 21.89 -10.02
CA ILE A 9 11.52 20.54 -10.55
C ILE A 9 11.48 19.46 -9.43
N MET A 10 12.01 19.77 -8.24
CA MET A 10 11.92 18.86 -7.09
C MET A 10 10.48 18.70 -6.59
N GLU A 11 9.71 19.79 -6.54
CA GLU A 11 8.32 19.78 -6.07
C GLU A 11 7.40 19.02 -7.04
N GLU A 12 7.56 19.20 -8.36
CA GLU A 12 6.90 18.39 -9.39
C GLU A 12 7.27 16.90 -9.26
N GLY A 13 8.54 16.58 -9.03
CA GLY A 13 9.01 15.21 -8.85
C GLY A 13 8.38 14.52 -7.64
N VAL A 14 8.24 15.23 -6.52
CA VAL A 14 7.60 14.72 -5.29
C VAL A 14 6.10 14.52 -5.47
N ALA A 15 5.41 15.47 -6.12
CA ALA A 15 3.98 15.36 -6.42
C ALA A 15 3.69 14.13 -7.32
N VAL A 16 4.50 13.93 -8.37
CA VAL A 16 4.38 12.77 -9.26
C VAL A 16 4.65 11.45 -8.52
N SER A 17 5.53 11.43 -7.52
CA SER A 17 5.76 10.24 -6.68
C SER A 17 4.53 9.88 -5.85
N LYS A 18 3.93 10.87 -5.16
CA LYS A 18 2.74 10.66 -4.35
C LYS A 18 1.53 10.22 -5.17
N ASP A 19 1.35 10.77 -6.36
CA ASP A 19 0.29 10.35 -7.27
C ASP A 19 0.46 8.90 -7.73
N ARG A 20 1.70 8.48 -7.99
CA ARG A 20 2.00 7.07 -8.31
C ARG A 20 1.70 6.14 -7.15
N GLU A 21 2.06 6.51 -5.93
CA GLU A 21 1.76 5.72 -4.73
C GLU A 21 0.24 5.54 -4.55
N LYS A 22 -0.53 6.63 -4.70
CA LYS A 22 -2.00 6.59 -4.67
C LYS A 22 -2.57 5.65 -5.72
N GLN A 23 -2.11 5.75 -6.98
CA GLN A 23 -2.57 4.89 -8.07
C GLN A 23 -2.33 3.40 -7.80
N VAL A 24 -1.18 3.06 -7.21
CA VAL A 24 -0.86 1.65 -6.88
C VAL A 24 -1.72 1.14 -5.72
N LEU A 25 -1.98 1.98 -4.70
CA LEU A 25 -2.91 1.66 -3.62
C LEU A 25 -4.34 1.49 -4.13
N ASP A 26 -4.81 2.39 -4.99
CA ASP A 26 -6.14 2.31 -5.63
C ASP A 26 -6.30 1.02 -6.44
N ARG A 27 -5.27 0.63 -7.19
CA ARG A 27 -5.27 -0.65 -7.90
C ARG A 27 -5.37 -1.83 -6.94
N SER A 28 -4.66 -1.79 -5.81
CA SER A 28 -4.75 -2.84 -4.78
C SER A 28 -6.17 -2.95 -4.23
N ILE A 29 -6.80 -1.81 -3.93
CA ILE A 29 -8.17 -1.73 -3.42
C ILE A 29 -9.16 -2.30 -4.44
N ALA A 30 -9.06 -1.91 -5.71
CA ALA A 30 -9.94 -2.40 -6.77
C ALA A 30 -9.84 -3.93 -6.95
N LEU A 31 -8.63 -4.50 -6.92
CA LEU A 31 -8.43 -5.95 -6.99
C LEU A 31 -9.04 -6.67 -5.79
N LEU A 32 -8.85 -6.14 -4.58
CA LEU A 32 -9.42 -6.70 -3.36
C LEU A 32 -10.95 -6.63 -3.34
N GLN A 33 -11.54 -5.55 -3.86
CA GLN A 33 -13.00 -5.41 -4.00
C GLN A 33 -13.54 -6.46 -4.98
N ALA A 34 -12.91 -6.61 -6.16
CA ALA A 34 -13.30 -7.61 -7.13
C ALA A 34 -13.18 -9.04 -6.58
N ALA A 35 -12.14 -9.32 -5.78
CA ALA A 35 -11.98 -10.60 -5.10
C ALA A 35 -13.07 -10.85 -4.03
N LYS A 36 -13.43 -9.82 -3.26
CA LYS A 36 -14.46 -9.91 -2.21
C LYS A 36 -15.84 -10.24 -2.76
N GLU A 37 -16.18 -9.76 -3.96
CA GLU A 37 -17.48 -10.03 -4.60
C GLU A 37 -17.62 -11.47 -5.12
N LYS A 38 -16.53 -12.24 -5.15
CA LYS A 38 -16.54 -13.64 -5.60
C LYS A 38 -16.57 -14.58 -4.41
N ASP A 39 -17.39 -15.62 -4.51
CA ASP A 39 -17.40 -16.67 -3.51
C ASP A 39 -16.19 -17.60 -3.67
N GLY A 40 -15.49 -17.83 -2.57
CA GLY A 40 -14.36 -18.77 -2.50
C GLY A 40 -13.03 -18.20 -2.99
N TYR A 41 -12.02 -19.06 -3.05
CA TYR A 41 -10.66 -18.68 -3.44
C TYR A 41 -10.50 -18.76 -4.96
N THR A 42 -10.95 -17.71 -5.65
CA THR A 42 -10.94 -17.62 -7.11
C THR A 42 -9.62 -17.07 -7.66
N ARG A 43 -9.53 -16.96 -8.99
CA ARG A 43 -8.38 -16.33 -9.66
C ARG A 43 -8.21 -14.87 -9.23
N GLU A 44 -9.32 -14.16 -9.04
CA GLU A 44 -9.36 -12.78 -8.56
C GLU A 44 -8.77 -12.68 -7.15
N ALA A 45 -9.11 -13.62 -6.26
CA ALA A 45 -8.51 -13.68 -4.92
C ALA A 45 -6.98 -13.89 -4.98
N ILE A 46 -6.51 -14.79 -5.86
CA ILE A 46 -5.07 -15.04 -6.06
C ILE A 46 -4.37 -13.76 -6.53
N GLU A 47 -4.92 -13.09 -7.55
CA GLU A 47 -4.34 -11.87 -8.10
C GLU A 47 -4.31 -10.73 -7.07
N ALA A 48 -5.42 -10.52 -6.37
CA ALA A 48 -5.54 -9.48 -5.36
C ALA A 48 -4.56 -9.69 -4.20
N VAL A 49 -4.49 -10.92 -3.67
CA VAL A 49 -3.56 -11.28 -2.59
C VAL A 49 -2.11 -11.11 -3.03
N TYR A 50 -1.76 -11.60 -4.23
CA TYR A 50 -0.40 -11.49 -4.76
C TYR A 50 0.03 -10.04 -4.96
N PHE A 51 -0.83 -9.23 -5.58
CA PHE A 51 -0.56 -7.82 -5.83
C PHE A 51 -0.40 -7.04 -4.51
N THR A 52 -1.37 -7.21 -3.60
CA THR A 52 -1.37 -6.56 -2.29
C THR A 52 -0.12 -6.91 -1.50
N ARG A 53 0.26 -8.19 -1.45
CA ARG A 53 1.47 -8.64 -0.74
C ARG A 53 2.73 -7.95 -1.28
N ARG A 54 2.89 -7.87 -2.61
CA ARG A 54 4.06 -7.22 -3.22
C ARG A 54 4.11 -5.72 -2.95
N LEU A 55 2.96 -5.05 -3.01
CA LEU A 55 2.85 -3.64 -2.68
C LEU A 55 3.33 -3.38 -1.26
N TRP A 56 2.79 -4.12 -0.28
CA TRP A 56 3.12 -3.90 1.13
C TRP A 56 4.56 -4.29 1.49
N ILE A 57 5.16 -5.27 0.81
CA ILE A 57 6.60 -5.53 0.93
C ILE A 57 7.40 -4.30 0.52
N ARG A 58 7.09 -3.69 -0.63
CA ARG A 58 7.80 -2.48 -1.10
C ARG A 58 7.61 -1.29 -0.17
N PHE A 59 6.40 -1.08 0.33
CA PHE A 59 6.11 -0.01 1.29
C PHE A 59 6.92 -0.21 2.59
N ILE A 60 6.98 -1.43 3.12
CA ILE A 60 7.78 -1.71 4.32
C ILE A 60 9.28 -1.53 4.05
N GLU A 61 9.78 -1.94 2.88
CA GLU A 61 11.18 -1.71 2.48
C GLU A 61 11.51 -0.20 2.46
N ASP A 62 10.65 0.62 1.86
CA ASP A 62 10.80 2.08 1.82
C ASP A 62 10.73 2.70 3.22
N LEU A 63 9.77 2.29 4.05
CA LEU A 63 9.65 2.73 5.43
C LEU A 63 10.86 2.35 6.29
N ARG A 64 11.64 1.34 5.90
CA ARG A 64 12.86 0.93 6.61
C ARG A 64 14.11 1.65 6.12
N ALA A 65 14.03 2.37 5.01
CA ALA A 65 15.16 3.11 4.47
C ALA A 65 15.66 4.18 5.46
N PRO A 66 16.99 4.36 5.60
CA PRO A 66 17.56 5.32 6.55
C PRO A 66 17.31 6.78 6.16
N ASP A 67 17.01 7.04 4.89
CA ASP A 67 16.69 8.34 4.30
C ASP A 67 15.18 8.63 4.24
N ASN A 68 14.33 7.75 4.79
CA ASN A 68 12.90 7.99 4.88
C ASN A 68 12.62 9.20 5.78
N GLN A 69 11.82 10.15 5.27
CA GLN A 69 11.59 11.45 5.90
C GLN A 69 10.55 11.43 7.03
N LEU A 70 9.84 10.32 7.22
CA LEU A 70 8.86 10.18 8.29
C LEU A 70 9.55 10.00 9.65
N ASN A 71 8.91 10.49 10.71
CA ASN A 71 9.41 10.26 12.07
C ASN A 71 9.36 8.76 12.45
N GLU A 72 10.20 8.37 13.41
CA GLU A 72 10.38 6.96 13.79
C GLU A 72 9.09 6.30 14.29
N GLU A 73 8.27 7.02 15.06
CA GLU A 73 7.01 6.51 15.60
C GLU A 73 6.01 6.18 14.48
N LEU A 74 5.85 7.10 13.53
CA LEU A 74 4.97 6.91 12.38
C LEU A 74 5.46 5.75 11.51
N ARG A 75 6.76 5.65 11.26
CA ARG A 75 7.36 4.53 10.52
C ARG A 75 7.07 3.19 11.22
N ALA A 76 7.29 3.11 12.53
CA ALA A 76 7.03 1.89 13.31
C ALA A 76 5.55 1.47 13.26
N ASN A 77 4.63 2.44 13.36
CA ASN A 77 3.20 2.19 13.23
C ASN A 77 2.81 1.68 11.83
N LEU A 78 3.32 2.31 10.76
CA LEU A 78 3.06 1.88 9.39
C LEU A 78 3.66 0.52 9.07
N ILE A 79 4.86 0.22 9.57
CA ILE A 79 5.48 -1.10 9.43
C ILE A 79 4.64 -2.16 10.14
N SER A 80 4.12 -1.87 11.34
CA SER A 80 3.26 -2.80 12.09
C SER A 80 1.96 -3.10 11.33
N ILE A 81 1.34 -2.08 10.72
CA ILE A 81 0.19 -2.24 9.82
C ILE A 81 0.56 -3.10 8.62
N GLY A 82 1.69 -2.83 7.97
CA GLY A 82 2.17 -3.61 6.84
C GLY A 82 2.36 -5.08 7.18
N ILE A 83 2.96 -5.39 8.34
CA ILE A 83 3.13 -6.76 8.84
C ILE A 83 1.77 -7.43 9.06
N TRP A 84 0.79 -6.73 9.65
CA TRP A 84 -0.56 -7.26 9.81
C TRP A 84 -1.19 -7.62 8.46
N ILE A 85 -1.07 -6.75 7.44
CA ILE A 85 -1.57 -7.01 6.09
C ILE A 85 -0.87 -8.21 5.44
N LEU A 86 0.45 -8.33 5.57
CA LEU A 86 1.19 -9.49 5.07
C LEU A 86 0.76 -10.80 5.74
N ASN A 87 0.43 -10.77 7.03
CA ASN A 87 -0.10 -11.94 7.72
C ASN A 87 -1.53 -12.26 7.29
N GLU A 88 -2.38 -11.25 7.12
CA GLU A 88 -3.77 -11.44 6.72
C GLU A 88 -3.89 -11.96 5.28
N THR A 89 -3.07 -11.44 4.36
CA THR A 89 -2.95 -11.98 2.99
C THR A 89 -2.49 -13.44 2.97
N GLU A 90 -1.59 -13.85 3.87
CA GLU A 90 -1.21 -15.27 3.99
C GLU A 90 -2.33 -16.15 4.52
N LYS A 91 -3.12 -15.69 5.51
CA LYS A 91 -4.30 -16.44 5.98
C LYS A 91 -5.33 -16.61 4.86
N ILE A 92 -5.58 -15.56 4.07
CA ILE A 92 -6.47 -15.65 2.90
C ILE A 92 -5.94 -16.66 1.89
N ARG A 93 -4.63 -16.63 1.59
CA ARG A 93 -3.98 -17.61 0.70
C ARG A 93 -4.12 -19.05 1.19
N LYS A 94 -4.07 -19.26 2.51
CA LYS A 94 -4.28 -20.56 3.16
C LYS A 94 -5.76 -20.95 3.30
N ARG A 95 -6.68 -20.08 2.92
CA ARG A 95 -8.14 -20.24 3.07
C ARG A 95 -8.57 -20.29 4.54
N GLU A 96 -7.78 -19.69 5.42
CA GLU A 96 -8.06 -19.54 6.86
C GLU A 96 -8.81 -18.23 7.16
N SER A 97 -8.88 -17.31 6.19
CA SER A 97 -9.55 -16.02 6.28
C SER A 97 -10.18 -15.63 4.95
N SER A 98 -11.24 -14.84 4.99
CA SER A 98 -11.85 -14.14 3.85
C SER A 98 -11.91 -12.62 4.10
N ASN A 99 -11.03 -12.12 4.98
CA ASN A 99 -11.01 -10.73 5.44
C ASN A 99 -10.42 -9.75 4.40
N PHE A 100 -10.96 -9.76 3.18
CA PHE A 100 -10.62 -8.77 2.17
C PHE A 100 -11.01 -7.35 2.61
N GLN A 101 -12.15 -7.21 3.29
CA GLN A 101 -12.65 -5.90 3.73
C GLN A 101 -11.70 -5.21 4.70
N GLY A 102 -11.17 -5.92 5.70
CA GLY A 102 -10.22 -5.32 6.65
C GLY A 102 -8.95 -4.81 5.96
N ILE A 103 -8.47 -5.51 4.93
CA ILE A 103 -7.32 -5.05 4.13
C ILE A 103 -7.70 -3.81 3.30
N ILE A 104 -8.90 -3.80 2.68
CA ILE A 104 -9.41 -2.66 1.91
C ILE A 104 -9.51 -1.41 2.79
N ASP A 105 -10.12 -1.52 3.96
CA ASP A 105 -10.37 -0.38 4.87
C ASP A 105 -9.05 0.27 5.28
N ILE A 106 -8.09 -0.53 5.74
CA ILE A 106 -6.78 -0.02 6.14
C ILE A 106 -6.03 0.59 4.96
N THR A 107 -6.02 -0.09 3.80
CA THR A 107 -5.34 0.44 2.60
C THR A 107 -5.94 1.76 2.14
N THR A 108 -7.27 1.91 2.25
CA THR A 108 -8.00 3.15 1.95
C THR A 108 -7.60 4.27 2.90
N ILE A 109 -7.58 4.00 4.21
CA ILE A 109 -7.16 4.99 5.22
C ILE A 109 -5.73 5.48 4.96
N ILE A 110 -4.81 4.57 4.64
CA ILE A 110 -3.42 4.94 4.35
C ILE A 110 -3.32 5.75 3.06
N ARG A 111 -4.01 5.34 1.98
CA ARG A 111 -4.08 6.10 0.73
C ARG A 111 -4.59 7.52 0.95
N ASP A 112 -5.66 7.67 1.73
CA ASP A 112 -6.28 8.98 1.99
C ASP A 112 -5.40 9.87 2.89
N GLY A 113 -4.51 9.25 3.67
CA GLY A 113 -3.49 9.93 4.46
C GLY A 113 -2.32 10.48 3.63
N LEU A 114 -2.11 10.01 2.40
CA LEU A 114 -1.11 10.56 1.48
C LEU A 114 -1.62 11.92 0.95
N LYS A 115 -1.22 13.02 1.59
CA LYS A 115 -1.45 14.38 1.08
C LYS A 115 -0.30 14.83 0.21
#